data_AF-A0A913Z2B4-F1
#
_entry.id   AF-A0A913Z2B4-F1
#
_cell.length_a   1.000
_cell.length_b   1.000
_cell.length_c   1.000
_cell.angle_alpha   90.00
_cell.angle_beta   90.00
_cell.angle_gamma   90.00
#
_symmetry.space_group_name_H-M   'P 1'
#
loop_
_entity.id
_entity.type
_entity.pdbx_description
1 polymer ?
#
loop_
_entity_poly.entity_id
_entity_poly.type
_entity_poly.pdbx_seq_one_letter_code
_entity_poly.pdbx_strand_id
1 'polypeptide(L)'
;MVSGGKRVEGAWMDEWKGATGLPNCPCNNNEKIKYRPYIYDDQLLGVRCTNSACGQEWLQERFLYHPDEDNTRPSVNVEDVTLKQQLKIVTESNTSFQVKYSRTKIENFQSLCNILKVGDHITWHRPLGYWHHAIVSEIDYAGGSVMVFQWCKSDKNVLLLQITHKWLDLNQEWGELFRIDYPDEITQVNPSELVIARARSRLEDTGYSLFNDNCETFATCCKTGLAESCQVVWLFHKLKAIMFTTTVKAVGTAKEFFAEILEKKSYSLWIAIFVECGFCVYDVYKILNSRNAGDISRHDCMASVAQRLAEAIFGISTGAACSMVGGWLGELLGCTWVGLSGAAQVCKLVNRMKDVISNAVITGGTYGLLGAG
;
A
#
# COMPACT_ATOMS: atom_id res chain seq x y z
N MET A 1 -37.30 15.69 3.94
CA MET A 1 -36.58 15.88 2.68
C MET A 1 -35.85 17.21 2.75
N VAL A 2 -34.61 17.20 3.22
CA VAL A 2 -33.71 18.36 3.14
C VAL A 2 -32.94 18.16 1.83
N SER A 3 -33.28 18.92 0.80
CA SER A 3 -32.52 18.96 -0.44
C SER A 3 -31.23 19.75 -0.18
N GLY A 4 -30.25 19.09 0.45
CA GLY A 4 -28.88 19.59 0.53
C GLY A 4 -28.32 19.61 -0.88
N GLY A 5 -28.19 20.81 -1.46
CA GLY A 5 -27.53 20.98 -2.75
C GLY A 5 -26.12 20.40 -2.64
N LYS A 6 -25.82 19.35 -3.41
CA LYS A 6 -24.47 18.77 -3.48
C LYS A 6 -23.52 19.87 -3.96
N ARG A 7 -22.71 20.41 -3.05
CA ARG A 7 -21.64 21.36 -3.38
C ARG A 7 -20.66 20.64 -4.32
N VAL A 8 -20.26 21.30 -5.41
CA VAL A 8 -19.39 20.71 -6.42
C VAL A 8 -18.06 20.32 -5.78
N GLU A 9 -17.68 19.04 -5.89
CA GLU A 9 -16.39 18.53 -5.46
C GLU A 9 -15.28 19.36 -6.16
N GLY A 10 -14.51 20.14 -5.39
CA GLY A 10 -13.45 21.02 -5.91
C GLY A 10 -13.47 22.46 -5.37
N ALA A 11 -14.65 23.02 -5.06
CA ALA A 11 -14.76 24.42 -4.59
C ALA A 11 -13.99 24.69 -3.28
N TRP A 12 -13.86 23.67 -2.44
CA TRP A 12 -13.18 23.71 -1.14
C TRP A 12 -11.67 23.93 -1.23
N MET A 13 -11.02 23.49 -2.32
CA MET A 13 -9.58 23.67 -2.50
C MET A 13 -9.21 25.14 -2.70
N ASP A 14 -10.12 25.93 -3.28
CA ASP A 14 -9.89 27.36 -3.51
C ASP A 14 -10.15 28.18 -2.25
N GLU A 15 -11.17 27.83 -1.45
CA GLU A 15 -11.42 28.45 -0.14
C GLU A 15 -10.26 28.22 0.85
N TRP A 16 -9.69 26.99 0.86
CA TRP A 16 -8.57 26.64 1.73
C TRP A 16 -7.31 27.50 1.52
N LYS A 17 -7.12 28.07 0.32
CA LYS A 17 -5.97 28.98 0.05
C LYS A 17 -6.02 30.23 0.95
N GLY A 18 -7.21 30.61 1.42
CA GLY A 18 -7.44 31.72 2.34
C GLY A 18 -7.07 31.45 3.80
N ALA A 19 -7.03 30.18 4.25
CA ALA A 19 -6.93 29.79 5.65
C ALA A 19 -5.79 30.48 6.41
N THR A 20 -6.06 31.04 7.59
CA THR A 20 -5.05 31.62 8.49
C THR A 20 -4.69 30.65 9.60
N GLY A 21 -3.47 30.76 10.15
CA GLY A 21 -3.06 29.99 11.33
C GLY A 21 -2.68 28.53 11.05
N LEU A 22 -1.85 28.26 10.03
CA LEU A 22 -1.36 26.90 9.81
C LEU A 22 -0.49 26.39 10.96
N PRO A 23 -0.48 25.06 11.21
CA PRO A 23 0.42 24.47 12.19
C PRO A 23 1.90 24.64 11.81
N ASN A 24 2.74 24.82 12.83
CA ASN A 24 4.18 24.66 12.70
C ASN A 24 4.53 23.17 12.67
N CYS A 25 4.50 22.57 11.48
CA CYS A 25 4.77 21.15 11.32
C CYS A 25 6.23 20.79 11.67
N PRO A 26 6.49 19.63 12.31
CA PRO A 26 7.83 19.19 12.68
C PRO A 26 8.85 19.12 11.53
N CYS A 27 8.39 19.03 10.28
CA CYS A 27 9.27 19.07 9.11
C CYS A 27 9.55 20.51 8.60
N ASN A 28 9.27 21.53 9.42
CA ASN A 28 9.38 22.95 9.10
C ASN A 28 8.57 23.40 7.87
N ASN A 29 7.52 22.64 7.52
CA ASN A 29 6.63 23.02 6.43
C ASN A 29 5.62 24.06 6.91
N ASN A 30 5.67 25.24 6.31
CA ASN A 30 4.75 26.35 6.55
C ASN A 30 3.96 26.76 5.30
N GLU A 31 4.09 26.02 4.19
CA GLU A 31 3.39 26.32 2.95
C GLU A 31 1.95 25.79 2.96
N LYS A 32 0.96 26.67 2.76
CA LYS A 32 -0.48 26.29 2.68
C LYS A 32 -0.78 25.17 1.70
N ILE A 33 -0.17 25.21 0.52
CA ILE A 33 -0.36 24.21 -0.53
C ILE A 33 0.14 22.81 -0.12
N LYS A 34 0.96 22.74 0.93
CA LYS A 34 1.50 21.51 1.49
C LYS A 34 0.67 20.97 2.66
N TYR A 35 -0.55 21.47 2.85
CA TYR A 35 -1.53 20.92 3.77
C TYR A 35 -2.79 20.52 3.04
N ARG A 36 -3.33 19.36 3.40
CA ARG A 36 -4.65 18.90 2.96
C ARG A 36 -5.64 19.02 4.11
N PRO A 37 -6.74 19.76 3.93
CA PRO A 37 -7.78 19.84 4.94
C PRO A 37 -8.64 18.57 4.91
N TYR A 38 -9.13 18.19 6.09
CA TYR A 38 -10.12 17.14 6.30
C TYR A 38 -11.45 17.81 6.58
N ILE A 39 -12.31 17.84 5.57
CA ILE A 39 -13.61 18.53 5.63
C ILE A 39 -14.74 17.51 5.51
N TYR A 40 -15.69 17.58 6.44
CA TYR A 40 -16.92 16.80 6.43
C TYR A 40 -18.08 17.71 6.82
N ASP A 41 -19.16 17.72 6.04
CA ASP A 41 -20.34 18.58 6.25
C ASP A 41 -20.00 20.03 6.62
N ASP A 42 -19.16 20.67 5.79
CA ASP A 42 -18.68 22.05 5.97
C ASP A 42 -17.82 22.31 7.22
N GLN A 43 -17.46 21.26 7.97
CA GLN A 43 -16.62 21.38 9.18
C GLN A 43 -15.19 20.93 8.94
N LEU A 44 -14.23 21.74 9.37
CA LEU A 44 -12.81 21.37 9.42
C LEU A 44 -12.54 20.41 10.57
N LEU A 45 -12.28 19.15 10.26
CA LEU A 45 -11.97 18.10 11.24
C LEU A 45 -10.46 18.04 11.57
N GLY A 46 -9.62 18.50 10.64
CA GLY A 46 -8.17 18.45 10.77
C GLY A 46 -7.45 18.81 9.48
N VAL A 47 -6.12 18.75 9.53
CA VAL A 47 -5.24 18.97 8.38
C VAL A 47 -4.09 17.96 8.40
N ARG A 48 -3.54 17.67 7.22
CA ARG A 48 -2.34 16.82 7.10
C ARG A 48 -1.28 17.47 6.23
N CYS A 49 -0.05 17.44 6.73
CA CYS A 49 1.14 17.81 5.97
C CYS A 49 1.35 16.82 4.81
N THR A 50 1.42 17.31 3.58
CA THR A 50 1.61 16.51 2.36
C THR A 50 3.08 16.28 2.01
N ASN A 51 4.02 16.83 2.80
CA ASN A 51 5.42 16.47 2.66
C ASN A 51 5.56 14.95 2.86
N SER A 52 6.07 14.26 1.84
CA SER A 52 6.15 12.80 1.75
C SER A 52 6.97 12.19 2.88
N ALA A 53 7.95 12.92 3.42
CA ALA A 53 8.77 12.48 4.54
C ALA A 53 8.10 12.69 5.91
N CYS A 54 7.03 13.50 5.97
CA CYS A 54 6.40 13.92 7.22
C CYS A 54 5.05 13.25 7.46
N GLY A 55 4.04 13.56 6.64
CA GLY A 55 2.68 13.02 6.80
C GLY A 55 1.96 13.40 8.10
N GLN A 56 2.48 14.35 8.89
CA GLN A 56 1.92 14.74 10.20
C GLN A 56 0.48 15.22 10.09
N GLU A 57 -0.40 14.64 10.91
CA GLU A 57 -1.80 15.07 11.07
C GLU A 57 -1.96 16.01 12.27
N TRP A 58 -2.86 16.98 12.12
CA TRP A 58 -3.34 17.87 13.17
C TRP A 58 -4.86 17.78 13.17
N LEU A 59 -5.45 17.32 14.26
CA LEU A 59 -6.85 16.92 14.31
C LEU A 59 -7.57 17.63 15.46
N GLN A 60 -8.89 17.76 15.37
CA GLN A 60 -9.69 18.08 16.55
C GLN A 60 -9.43 17.05 17.66
N GLU A 61 -9.49 17.49 18.91
CA GLU A 61 -9.15 16.67 20.08
C GLU A 61 -9.89 15.33 20.15
N ARG A 62 -11.17 15.31 19.76
CA ARG A 62 -12.01 14.10 19.74
C ARG A 62 -11.53 13.00 18.78
N PHE A 63 -10.63 13.32 17.85
CA PHE A 63 -10.08 12.38 16.87
C PHE A 63 -8.65 11.95 17.20
N LEU A 64 -8.09 12.41 18.31
CA LEU A 64 -6.72 12.05 18.68
C LEU A 64 -6.66 10.61 19.18
N TYR A 65 -5.77 9.82 18.58
CA TYR A 65 -5.37 8.56 19.17
C TYR A 65 -4.48 8.83 20.38
N HIS A 66 -4.93 8.35 21.55
CA HIS A 66 -4.67 8.88 22.90
C HIS A 66 -5.18 10.32 23.07
N PRO A 67 -6.14 10.58 23.98
CA PRO A 67 -6.52 11.94 24.34
C PRO A 67 -5.33 12.75 24.89
N ASP A 68 -5.44 14.07 24.81
CA ASP A 68 -4.43 14.99 25.33
C ASP A 68 -4.75 15.38 26.78
N GLU A 69 -4.57 14.44 27.70
CA GLU A 69 -5.00 14.57 29.10
C GLU A 69 -4.33 15.73 29.85
N ASP A 70 -3.12 16.13 29.44
CA ASP A 70 -2.31 17.15 30.12
C ASP A 70 -2.22 18.49 29.35
N ASN A 71 -2.91 18.61 28.21
CA ASN A 71 -2.86 19.78 27.32
C ASN A 71 -1.45 20.17 26.86
N THR A 72 -0.52 19.21 26.78
CA THR A 72 0.87 19.48 26.37
C THR A 72 1.06 19.41 24.87
N ARG A 73 0.11 18.84 24.11
CA ARG A 73 0.27 18.70 22.68
C ARG A 73 0.28 20.07 22.00
N PRO A 74 1.19 20.29 21.04
CA PRO A 74 1.13 21.46 20.18
C PRO A 74 -0.26 21.61 19.58
N SER A 75 -0.81 22.82 19.68
CA SER A 75 -2.11 23.17 19.15
C SER A 75 -2.02 24.41 18.26
N VAL A 76 -2.99 24.54 17.37
CA VAL A 76 -3.11 25.66 16.46
C VAL A 76 -4.58 25.95 16.17
N ASN A 77 -4.94 27.22 15.99
CA ASN A 77 -6.27 27.61 15.56
C ASN A 77 -6.28 27.84 14.04
N VAL A 78 -7.07 27.02 13.33
CA VAL A 78 -7.29 27.13 11.89
C VAL A 78 -8.78 27.38 11.68
N GLU A 79 -9.14 28.53 11.09
CA GLU A 79 -10.54 28.88 10.78
C GLU A 79 -11.49 28.67 11.98
N ASP A 80 -11.10 29.20 13.14
CA ASP A 80 -11.81 29.09 14.42
C ASP A 80 -11.90 27.67 15.02
N VAL A 81 -11.22 26.69 14.43
CA VAL A 81 -11.10 25.33 14.98
C VAL A 81 -9.73 25.12 15.60
N THR A 82 -9.69 24.71 16.86
CA THR A 82 -8.46 24.28 17.52
C THR A 82 -8.10 22.86 17.09
N LEU A 83 -6.96 22.72 16.43
CA LEU A 83 -6.36 21.45 16.04
C LEU A 83 -5.16 21.15 16.93
N LYS A 84 -5.01 19.89 17.32
CA LYS A 84 -3.90 19.38 18.12
C LYS A 84 -3.09 18.38 17.31
N GLN A 85 -1.78 18.34 17.54
CA GLN A 85 -0.90 17.41 16.85
C GLN A 85 -1.24 15.94 17.20
N GLN A 86 -1.44 15.10 16.18
CA GLN A 86 -1.53 13.65 16.38
C GLN A 86 -0.13 13.10 16.67
N LEU A 87 0.07 12.48 17.84
CA LEU A 87 1.36 11.89 18.17
C LEU A 87 1.67 10.72 17.22
N LYS A 88 2.95 10.60 16.86
CA LYS A 88 3.44 9.52 16.02
C LYS A 88 3.20 8.19 16.73
N ILE A 89 2.42 7.32 16.09
CA ILE A 89 2.18 5.97 16.55
C ILE A 89 3.33 5.08 16.07
N VAL A 90 3.99 4.39 16.99
CA VAL A 90 5.01 3.38 16.66
C VAL A 90 4.30 2.06 16.36
N THR A 91 4.12 1.75 15.09
CA THR A 91 3.36 0.57 14.63
C THR A 91 4.01 -0.77 15.02
N GLU A 92 5.33 -0.81 15.14
CA GLU A 92 6.08 -2.01 15.54
C GLU A 92 5.78 -2.45 16.98
N SER A 93 5.47 -1.51 17.88
CA SER A 93 5.15 -1.79 19.28
C SER A 93 3.65 -1.77 19.58
N ASN A 94 2.83 -1.23 18.67
CA ASN A 94 1.39 -1.16 18.84
C ASN A 94 0.67 -2.20 17.96
N THR A 95 0.30 -3.32 18.57
CA THR A 95 -0.39 -4.43 17.87
C THR A 95 -1.72 -4.04 17.26
N SER A 96 -2.35 -2.97 17.74
CA SER A 96 -3.65 -2.49 17.26
C SER A 96 -3.57 -1.81 15.90
N PHE A 97 -2.37 -1.39 15.49
CA PHE A 97 -2.08 -0.86 14.15
C PHE A 97 -1.35 -1.85 13.25
N GLN A 98 -0.91 -2.99 13.78
CA GLN A 98 -0.44 -4.11 12.97
C GLN A 98 -1.67 -4.78 12.37
N VAL A 99 -1.71 -4.96 11.04
CA VAL A 99 -2.77 -5.75 10.38
C VAL A 99 -2.66 -7.21 10.84
N LYS A 100 -3.27 -7.49 11.99
CA LYS A 100 -3.76 -8.81 12.41
C LYS A 100 -5.27 -8.85 12.24
N TYR A 101 -5.82 -8.07 11.31
CA TYR A 101 -7.25 -7.86 11.24
C TYR A 101 -7.95 -9.13 10.79
N SER A 102 -8.96 -9.52 11.57
CA SER A 102 -9.96 -10.45 11.08
C SER A 102 -10.63 -9.82 9.86
N ARG A 103 -11.00 -10.68 8.93
CA ARG A 103 -11.76 -10.28 7.76
C ARG A 103 -13.12 -10.92 7.89
N THR A 104 -14.16 -10.09 7.89
CA THR A 104 -15.53 -10.59 7.83
C THR A 104 -15.90 -10.75 6.37
N LYS A 105 -16.07 -12.00 5.92
CA LYS A 105 -16.51 -12.28 4.54
C LYS A 105 -17.95 -11.80 4.35
N ILE A 106 -18.22 -11.11 3.26
CA ILE A 106 -19.56 -10.65 2.89
C ILE A 106 -20.11 -11.61 1.85
N GLU A 107 -20.94 -12.56 2.27
CA GLU A 107 -21.47 -13.62 1.41
C GLU A 107 -22.84 -13.29 0.82
N ASN A 108 -23.65 -12.50 1.53
CA ASN A 108 -25.00 -12.16 1.12
C ASN A 108 -25.20 -10.64 1.06
N PHE A 109 -25.38 -10.13 -0.15
CA PHE A 109 -25.59 -8.70 -0.39
C PHE A 109 -26.94 -8.17 0.13
N GLN A 110 -27.93 -9.03 0.33
CA GLN A 110 -29.22 -8.65 0.94
C GLN A 110 -29.05 -8.28 2.43
N SER A 111 -27.95 -8.71 3.05
CA SER A 111 -27.61 -8.39 4.44
C SER A 111 -26.58 -7.25 4.57
N LEU A 112 -26.29 -6.51 3.48
CA LEU A 112 -25.33 -5.40 3.50
C LEU A 112 -25.63 -4.39 4.60
N CYS A 113 -26.90 -4.07 4.84
CA CYS A 113 -27.32 -3.15 5.90
C CYS A 113 -26.91 -3.57 7.32
N ASN A 114 -26.69 -4.85 7.54
CA ASN A 114 -26.29 -5.38 8.83
C ASN A 114 -24.77 -5.51 8.98
N ILE A 115 -24.03 -5.50 7.88
CA ILE A 115 -22.60 -5.84 7.85
C ILE A 115 -21.73 -4.64 7.49
N LEU A 116 -22.19 -3.79 6.58
CA LEU A 116 -21.39 -2.72 5.99
C LEU A 116 -21.92 -1.34 6.39
N LYS A 117 -21.00 -0.44 6.69
CA LYS A 117 -21.27 0.95 7.08
C LYS A 117 -20.40 1.93 6.30
N VAL A 118 -20.85 3.18 6.23
CA VAL A 118 -20.04 4.27 5.70
C VAL A 118 -18.74 4.38 6.51
N GLY A 119 -17.62 4.55 5.82
CA GLY A 119 -16.28 4.57 6.41
C GLY A 119 -15.69 3.17 6.66
N ASP A 120 -16.36 2.09 6.25
CA ASP A 120 -15.75 0.75 6.28
C ASP A 120 -14.68 0.60 5.20
N HIS A 121 -13.63 -0.14 5.57
CA HIS A 121 -12.60 -0.58 4.65
C HIS A 121 -12.97 -1.98 4.16
N ILE A 122 -13.19 -2.09 2.86
CA ILE A 122 -13.49 -3.35 2.20
C ILE A 122 -12.36 -3.79 1.29
N THR A 123 -12.29 -5.09 1.05
CA THR A 123 -11.32 -5.66 0.13
C THR A 123 -11.89 -6.80 -0.68
N TRP A 124 -11.43 -6.94 -1.92
CA TRP A 124 -11.69 -8.08 -2.77
C TRP A 124 -10.44 -8.93 -2.90
N HIS A 125 -10.57 -10.22 -2.64
CA HIS A 125 -9.54 -11.19 -2.95
C HIS A 125 -9.63 -11.58 -4.43
N ARG A 126 -8.67 -11.09 -5.24
CA ARG A 126 -8.64 -11.32 -6.68
C ARG A 126 -7.73 -12.51 -7.03
N PRO A 127 -7.95 -13.18 -8.18
CA PRO A 127 -7.02 -14.19 -8.67
C PRO A 127 -5.61 -13.65 -8.87
N LEU A 128 -4.60 -14.53 -8.76
CA LEU A 128 -3.18 -14.20 -8.61
C LEU A 128 -2.80 -13.62 -7.23
N GLY A 129 -3.70 -13.67 -6.25
CA GLY A 129 -3.39 -13.51 -4.83
C GLY A 129 -3.20 -12.07 -4.36
N TYR A 130 -3.61 -11.07 -5.17
CA TYR A 130 -3.61 -9.68 -4.74
C TYR A 130 -4.96 -9.27 -4.16
N TRP A 131 -4.91 -8.28 -3.29
CA TRP A 131 -6.06 -7.75 -2.58
C TRP A 131 -6.32 -6.34 -3.08
N HIS A 132 -7.54 -6.09 -3.56
CA HIS A 132 -7.97 -4.74 -3.93
C HIS A 132 -8.68 -4.10 -2.75
N HIS A 133 -8.41 -2.83 -2.44
CA HIS A 133 -8.88 -2.18 -1.22
C HIS A 133 -9.63 -0.88 -1.53
N ALA A 134 -10.68 -0.60 -0.78
CA ALA A 134 -11.49 0.60 -0.94
C ALA A 134 -12.12 1.07 0.38
N ILE A 135 -12.56 2.32 0.42
CA ILE A 135 -13.31 2.93 1.53
C ILE A 135 -14.73 3.21 1.08
N VAL A 136 -15.72 2.68 1.81
CA VAL A 136 -17.14 2.88 1.53
C VAL A 136 -17.57 4.29 1.92
N SER A 137 -18.19 5.04 1.01
CA SER A 137 -18.71 6.39 1.25
C SER A 137 -20.24 6.46 1.26
N GLU A 138 -20.91 5.68 0.43
CA GLU A 138 -22.37 5.55 0.39
C GLU A 138 -22.75 4.09 0.13
N ILE A 139 -23.93 3.68 0.57
CA ILE A 139 -24.43 2.32 0.39
C ILE A 139 -25.85 2.39 -0.17
N ASP A 140 -26.07 1.71 -1.29
CA ASP A 140 -27.40 1.42 -1.81
C ASP A 140 -27.80 0.00 -1.39
N TYR A 141 -28.55 -0.08 -0.30
CA TYR A 141 -29.02 -1.36 0.24
C TYR A 141 -30.01 -2.08 -0.67
N ALA A 142 -30.74 -1.34 -1.52
CA ALA A 142 -31.74 -1.94 -2.41
C ALA A 142 -31.08 -2.51 -3.67
N GLY A 143 -30.12 -1.77 -4.24
CA GLY A 143 -29.41 -2.16 -5.46
C GLY A 143 -28.17 -3.02 -5.23
N GLY A 144 -27.77 -3.29 -3.98
CA GLY A 144 -26.57 -4.08 -3.68
C GLY A 144 -25.27 -3.40 -4.15
N SER A 145 -25.29 -2.08 -4.27
CA SER A 145 -24.19 -1.27 -4.77
C SER A 145 -23.60 -0.39 -3.68
N VAL A 146 -22.34 -0.02 -3.82
CA VAL A 146 -21.65 0.86 -2.88
C VAL A 146 -20.89 1.94 -3.62
N MET A 147 -20.93 3.16 -3.12
CA MET A 147 -20.01 4.20 -3.55
C MET A 147 -18.73 4.05 -2.75
N VAL A 148 -17.58 4.07 -3.42
CA VAL A 148 -16.29 3.89 -2.75
C VAL A 148 -15.25 4.89 -3.23
N PHE A 149 -14.32 5.21 -2.33
CA PHE A 149 -13.02 5.77 -2.67
C PHE A 149 -12.02 4.65 -2.91
N GLN A 150 -11.33 4.67 -4.05
CA GLN A 150 -10.34 3.65 -4.40
C GLN A 150 -9.35 4.15 -5.44
N TRP A 151 -8.18 3.51 -5.49
CA TRP A 151 -7.32 3.60 -6.67
C TRP A 151 -7.96 2.86 -7.84
N CYS A 152 -8.20 3.57 -8.93
CA CYS A 152 -8.72 3.02 -10.19
C CYS A 152 -8.07 3.76 -11.36
N LYS A 153 -8.32 3.32 -12.59
CA LYS A 153 -7.90 4.09 -13.76
C LYS A 153 -8.61 5.43 -13.79
N SER A 154 -7.86 6.44 -14.21
CA SER A 154 -8.44 7.74 -14.55
C SER A 154 -9.30 7.62 -15.80
N ASP A 155 -10.48 8.22 -15.77
CA ASP A 155 -11.36 8.30 -16.95
C ASP A 155 -10.74 9.17 -18.06
N LYS A 156 -9.86 10.10 -17.68
CA LYS A 156 -9.17 11.02 -18.59
C LYS A 156 -7.95 10.37 -19.25
N ASN A 157 -7.32 9.39 -18.59
CA ASN A 157 -6.13 8.72 -19.10
C ASN A 157 -6.02 7.29 -18.53
N VAL A 158 -6.28 6.31 -19.38
CA VAL A 158 -6.29 4.88 -19.02
C VAL A 158 -4.94 4.34 -18.54
N LEU A 159 -3.83 5.04 -18.82
CA LEU A 159 -2.49 4.66 -18.34
C LEU A 159 -2.19 5.19 -16.93
N LEU A 160 -3.03 6.07 -16.40
CA LEU A 160 -2.84 6.66 -15.08
C LEU A 160 -3.81 6.05 -14.08
N LEU A 161 -3.26 5.57 -12.97
CA LEU A 161 -4.03 5.25 -11.78
C LEU A 161 -4.25 6.52 -10.96
N GLN A 162 -5.46 6.66 -10.44
CA GLN A 162 -5.92 7.81 -9.69
C GLN A 162 -6.88 7.37 -8.58
N ILE A 163 -6.92 8.10 -7.46
CA ILE A 163 -7.99 7.92 -6.48
C ILE A 163 -9.29 8.49 -7.05
N THR A 164 -10.30 7.64 -7.13
CA THR A 164 -11.63 7.94 -7.71
C THR A 164 -12.73 7.72 -6.68
N HIS A 165 -13.88 8.34 -6.89
CA HIS A 165 -15.09 8.20 -6.10
C HIS A 165 -16.20 7.68 -7.03
N LYS A 166 -16.54 6.38 -6.95
CA LYS A 166 -17.41 5.71 -7.93
C LYS A 166 -18.32 4.67 -7.29
N TRP A 167 -19.52 4.53 -7.86
CA TRP A 167 -20.43 3.43 -7.57
C TRP A 167 -19.87 2.14 -8.14
N LEU A 168 -19.90 1.08 -7.35
CA LEU A 168 -19.59 -0.29 -7.73
C LEU A 168 -20.79 -1.18 -7.43
N ASP A 169 -21.18 -1.98 -8.41
CA ASP A 169 -22.11 -3.10 -8.20
C ASP A 169 -21.29 -4.26 -7.64
N LEU A 170 -21.55 -4.62 -6.38
CA LEU A 170 -20.79 -5.65 -5.69
C LEU A 170 -20.96 -7.05 -6.31
N ASN A 171 -22.03 -7.29 -7.07
CA ASN A 171 -22.25 -8.54 -7.78
C ASN A 171 -21.41 -8.66 -9.06
N GLN A 172 -20.99 -7.52 -9.62
CA GLN A 172 -20.18 -7.47 -10.84
C GLN A 172 -18.68 -7.43 -10.52
N GLU A 173 -18.32 -7.09 -9.29
CA GLU A 173 -16.94 -7.11 -8.85
C GLU A 173 -16.41 -8.55 -8.73
N TRP A 174 -15.34 -8.84 -9.45
CA TRP A 174 -14.69 -10.14 -9.43
C TRP A 174 -14.03 -10.46 -8.07
N GLY A 175 -14.14 -11.68 -7.58
CA GLY A 175 -13.44 -12.13 -6.36
C GLY A 175 -14.29 -12.02 -5.09
N GLU A 176 -13.76 -12.58 -3.99
CA GLU A 176 -14.49 -12.64 -2.73
C GLU A 176 -14.38 -11.31 -1.97
N LEU A 177 -15.51 -10.77 -1.54
CA LEU A 177 -15.60 -9.52 -0.79
C LEU A 177 -15.46 -9.76 0.72
N PHE A 178 -14.65 -8.91 1.36
CA PHE A 178 -14.46 -8.89 2.80
C PHE A 178 -14.52 -7.46 3.33
N ARG A 179 -15.02 -7.31 4.55
CA ARG A 179 -14.78 -6.13 5.40
C ARG A 179 -13.54 -6.38 6.25
N ILE A 180 -12.67 -5.37 6.35
CA ILE A 180 -11.55 -5.39 7.27
C ILE A 180 -12.03 -4.92 8.65
N ASP A 181 -11.85 -5.75 9.67
CA ASP A 181 -12.27 -5.44 11.04
C ASP A 181 -11.13 -4.77 11.81
N TYR A 182 -11.38 -3.56 12.30
CA TYR A 182 -10.43 -2.81 13.12
C TYR A 182 -10.82 -2.90 14.60
N PRO A 183 -9.85 -2.88 15.54
CA PRO A 183 -10.13 -2.79 16.97
C PRO A 183 -10.96 -1.56 17.33
N ASP A 184 -11.79 -1.68 18.37
CA ASP A 184 -12.70 -0.62 18.80
C ASP A 184 -11.96 0.69 19.08
N GLU A 185 -10.81 0.63 19.76
CA GLU A 185 -9.95 1.78 20.04
C GLU A 185 -9.51 2.57 18.79
N ILE A 186 -9.36 1.89 17.63
CA ILE A 186 -9.09 2.54 16.35
C ILE A 186 -10.37 3.16 15.80
N THR A 187 -11.46 2.42 15.80
CA THR A 187 -12.73 2.88 15.22
C THR A 187 -13.35 4.05 15.98
N GLN A 188 -13.15 4.13 17.30
CA GLN A 188 -13.68 5.19 18.16
C GLN A 188 -13.06 6.55 17.84
N VAL A 189 -11.74 6.61 17.62
CA VAL A 189 -11.05 7.87 17.30
C VAL A 189 -10.98 8.13 15.79
N ASN A 190 -11.32 7.15 14.96
CA ASN A 190 -11.44 7.28 13.50
C ASN A 190 -12.87 6.94 13.04
N PRO A 191 -13.88 7.74 13.46
CA PRO A 191 -15.25 7.54 13.05
C PRO A 191 -15.43 7.84 11.56
N SER A 192 -16.61 7.50 11.03
CA SER A 192 -16.89 7.61 9.59
C SER A 192 -16.64 9.00 9.04
N GLU A 193 -16.95 10.08 9.77
CA GLU A 193 -16.73 11.45 9.27
C GLU A 193 -15.25 11.72 8.96
N LEU A 194 -14.34 11.28 9.82
CA LEU A 194 -12.91 11.48 9.65
C LEU A 194 -12.36 10.58 8.55
N VAL A 195 -12.81 9.33 8.49
CA VAL A 195 -12.41 8.37 7.45
C VAL A 195 -12.78 8.90 6.07
N ILE A 196 -14.01 9.40 5.91
CA ILE A 196 -14.48 9.99 4.66
C ILE A 196 -13.75 11.28 4.34
N ALA A 197 -13.50 12.15 5.32
CA ALA A 197 -12.75 13.38 5.11
C ALA A 197 -11.31 13.09 4.63
N ARG A 198 -10.63 12.10 5.23
CA ARG A 198 -9.31 11.63 4.76
C ARG A 198 -9.38 11.11 3.33
N ALA A 199 -10.32 10.22 3.03
CA ALA A 199 -10.48 9.63 1.69
C ALA A 199 -10.74 10.71 0.63
N ARG A 200 -11.65 11.65 0.91
CA ARG A 200 -11.98 12.78 0.04
C ARG A 200 -10.79 13.73 -0.16
N SER A 201 -9.98 13.99 0.87
CA SER A 201 -8.78 14.83 0.77
C SER A 201 -7.71 14.27 -0.20
N ARG A 202 -7.87 13.01 -0.60
CA ARG A 202 -7.00 12.31 -1.54
C ARG A 202 -7.66 12.04 -2.89
N LEU A 203 -8.89 12.50 -3.09
CA LEU A 203 -9.55 12.38 -4.39
C LEU A 203 -8.67 13.02 -5.47
N GLU A 204 -8.62 12.38 -6.63
CA GLU A 204 -7.79 12.76 -7.76
C GLU A 204 -6.27 12.62 -7.58
N ASP A 205 -5.78 12.11 -6.44
CA ASP A 205 -4.36 11.79 -6.29
C ASP A 205 -3.91 10.80 -7.37
N THR A 206 -2.74 11.07 -7.94
CA THR A 206 -2.05 10.17 -8.89
C THR A 206 -0.74 9.67 -8.28
N GLY A 207 -0.01 8.81 -8.99
CA GLY A 207 1.31 8.35 -8.55
C GLY A 207 1.28 7.07 -7.72
N TYR A 208 0.29 6.21 -7.99
CA TYR A 208 0.18 4.87 -7.40
C TYR A 208 1.53 4.15 -7.34
N SER A 209 1.88 3.65 -6.16
CA SER A 209 3.12 2.91 -5.92
C SER A 209 2.83 1.63 -5.15
N LEU A 210 3.20 0.49 -5.74
CA LEU A 210 2.95 -0.85 -5.17
C LEU A 210 3.45 -1.01 -3.73
N PHE A 211 4.49 -0.28 -3.32
CA PHE A 211 5.12 -0.45 -2.02
C PHE A 211 4.78 0.60 -0.98
N ASN A 212 4.38 1.81 -1.40
CA ASN A 212 4.28 2.94 -0.48
C ASN A 212 2.94 3.69 -0.57
N ASP A 213 2.28 3.68 -1.72
CA ASP A 213 1.01 4.39 -1.92
C ASP A 213 0.11 3.58 -2.84
N ASN A 214 -0.24 2.38 -2.35
CA ASN A 214 -1.13 1.46 -3.02
C ASN A 214 -2.55 1.55 -2.41
N CYS A 215 -3.47 0.70 -2.88
CA CYS A 215 -4.84 0.65 -2.37
C CYS A 215 -4.93 0.28 -0.88
N GLU A 216 -4.09 -0.64 -0.40
CA GLU A 216 -4.03 -1.01 1.02
C GLU A 216 -3.56 0.16 1.88
N THR A 217 -2.45 0.82 1.51
CA THR A 217 -1.92 1.97 2.25
C THR A 217 -2.94 3.09 2.29
N PHE A 218 -3.61 3.35 1.16
CA PHE A 218 -4.66 4.37 1.09
C PHE A 218 -5.80 4.08 2.06
N ALA A 219 -6.42 2.90 1.98
CA ALA A 219 -7.56 2.57 2.81
C ALA A 219 -7.17 2.45 4.29
N THR A 220 -6.00 1.88 4.59
CA THR A 220 -5.46 1.81 5.95
C THR A 220 -5.24 3.21 6.52
N CYS A 221 -4.63 4.12 5.75
CA CYS A 221 -4.40 5.49 6.19
C CYS A 221 -5.72 6.23 6.46
N CYS A 222 -6.77 5.99 5.66
CA CYS A 222 -8.08 6.57 5.94
C CYS A 222 -8.64 6.07 7.29
N LYS A 223 -8.49 4.77 7.58
CA LYS A 223 -8.98 4.14 8.83
C LYS A 223 -8.16 4.45 10.07
N THR A 224 -6.85 4.70 9.93
CA THR A 224 -5.93 4.74 11.09
C THR A 224 -5.14 6.05 11.20
N GLY A 225 -5.12 6.88 10.16
CA GLY A 225 -4.20 8.02 10.04
C GLY A 225 -2.77 7.62 9.65
N LEU A 226 -2.46 6.33 9.54
CA LEU A 226 -1.10 5.83 9.26
C LEU A 226 -0.99 5.31 7.83
N ALA A 227 -0.08 5.90 7.06
CA ALA A 227 0.26 5.45 5.72
C ALA A 227 1.34 4.36 5.77
N GLU A 228 0.98 3.16 6.22
CA GLU A 228 1.84 1.98 6.15
C GLU A 228 1.14 0.82 5.43
N SER A 229 1.80 0.20 4.44
CA SER A 229 1.32 -1.04 3.84
C SER A 229 1.72 -2.23 4.71
N CYS A 230 0.73 -3.01 5.12
CA CYS A 230 0.99 -4.21 5.88
C CYS A 230 1.39 -5.39 5.00
N GLN A 231 1.03 -5.42 3.72
CA GLN A 231 1.61 -6.37 2.77
C GLN A 231 3.13 -6.26 2.73
N VAL A 232 3.67 -5.03 2.72
CA VAL A 232 5.12 -4.86 2.69
C VAL A 232 5.75 -5.25 4.03
N VAL A 233 5.18 -4.84 5.16
CA VAL A 233 5.67 -5.26 6.49
C VAL A 233 5.63 -6.78 6.65
N TRP A 234 4.53 -7.42 6.24
CA TRP A 234 4.39 -8.88 6.24
C TRP A 234 5.42 -9.55 5.34
N LEU A 235 5.65 -9.02 4.14
CA LEU A 235 6.66 -9.53 3.20
C LEU A 235 8.05 -9.46 3.84
N PHE A 236 8.42 -8.34 4.47
CA PHE A 236 9.68 -8.22 5.21
C PHE A 236 9.78 -9.22 6.35
N HIS A 237 8.72 -9.40 7.14
CA HIS A 237 8.71 -10.40 8.22
C HIS A 237 8.84 -11.83 7.71
N LYS A 238 8.14 -12.18 6.62
CA LYS A 238 8.24 -13.49 5.98
C LYS A 238 9.61 -13.72 5.36
N LEU A 239 10.16 -12.74 4.66
CA LEU A 239 11.53 -12.81 4.13
C LEU A 239 12.53 -12.99 5.26
N LYS A 240 12.44 -12.23 6.35
CA LYS A 240 13.30 -12.39 7.52
C LYS A 240 13.17 -13.79 8.15
N ALA A 241 11.94 -14.31 8.27
CA ALA A 241 11.70 -15.65 8.81
C ALA A 241 12.22 -16.76 7.89
N ILE A 242 12.01 -16.64 6.58
CA ILE A 242 12.55 -17.56 5.57
C ILE A 242 14.07 -17.49 5.61
N MET A 243 14.68 -16.31 5.60
CA MET A 243 16.12 -16.15 5.71
C MET A 243 16.66 -16.79 6.99
N PHE A 244 16.07 -16.51 8.15
CA PHE A 244 16.51 -17.12 9.42
C PHE A 244 16.41 -18.65 9.38
N THR A 245 15.30 -19.18 8.87
CA THR A 245 15.07 -20.63 8.78
C THR A 245 16.01 -21.29 7.77
N THR A 246 16.22 -20.67 6.61
CA THR A 246 17.10 -21.17 5.54
C THR A 246 18.56 -21.05 5.95
N THR A 247 18.99 -19.99 6.64
CA THR A 247 20.35 -19.88 7.17
C THR A 247 20.61 -20.93 8.26
N VAL A 248 19.69 -21.11 9.21
CA VAL A 248 19.83 -22.14 10.27
C VAL A 248 19.82 -23.55 9.68
N LYS A 249 18.92 -23.83 8.74
CA LYS A 249 18.90 -25.12 8.03
C LYS A 249 20.13 -25.31 7.17
N ALA A 250 20.54 -24.33 6.36
CA ALA A 250 21.74 -24.43 5.54
C ALA A 250 23.00 -24.66 6.39
N VAL A 251 23.11 -24.06 7.58
CA VAL A 251 24.23 -24.32 8.49
C VAL A 251 24.14 -25.72 9.13
N GLY A 252 22.94 -26.19 9.48
CA GLY A 252 22.74 -27.50 10.10
C GLY A 252 22.80 -28.68 9.13
N THR A 253 22.25 -28.53 7.92
CA THR A 253 22.20 -29.56 6.88
C THR A 253 23.26 -29.38 5.81
N ALA A 254 24.12 -28.35 5.86
CA ALA A 254 25.24 -28.21 4.93
C ALA A 254 26.00 -29.52 4.78
N LYS A 255 26.31 -30.21 5.88
CA LYS A 255 27.03 -31.49 5.82
C LYS A 255 26.33 -32.58 5.01
N GLU A 256 25.01 -32.74 5.14
CA GLU A 256 24.24 -33.81 4.47
C GLU A 256 23.83 -33.40 3.05
N PHE A 257 23.51 -32.12 2.86
CA PHE A 257 23.13 -31.53 1.58
C PHE A 257 24.34 -31.39 0.64
N PHE A 258 25.53 -31.03 1.15
CA PHE A 258 26.77 -31.08 0.36
C PHE A 258 27.12 -32.53 -0.03
N ALA A 259 26.82 -33.51 0.81
CA ALA A 259 27.05 -34.92 0.50
C ALA A 259 26.10 -35.44 -0.61
N GLU A 260 24.82 -35.06 -0.62
CA GLU A 260 23.86 -35.45 -1.67
C GLU A 260 24.09 -34.70 -2.99
N ILE A 261 24.53 -33.43 -2.93
CA ILE A 261 24.87 -32.63 -4.13
C ILE A 261 26.15 -33.13 -4.82
N LEU A 262 27.13 -33.63 -4.06
CA LEU A 262 28.36 -34.22 -4.63
C LEU A 262 28.05 -35.41 -5.57
N GLU A 263 26.88 -36.05 -5.43
CA GLU A 263 26.47 -37.20 -6.23
C GLU A 263 25.72 -36.84 -7.53
N LYS A 264 25.11 -35.65 -7.64
CA LYS A 264 24.27 -35.25 -8.79
C LYS A 264 25.01 -34.29 -9.72
N LYS A 265 25.19 -34.68 -11.00
CA LYS A 265 25.93 -33.95 -12.07
C LYS A 265 25.42 -32.54 -12.47
N SER A 266 24.54 -31.91 -11.68
CA SER A 266 24.01 -30.55 -11.94
C SER A 266 24.42 -29.58 -10.83
N TYR A 267 25.73 -29.49 -10.58
CA TYR A 267 26.31 -28.64 -9.53
C TYR A 267 26.27 -27.15 -9.89
N SER A 268 26.33 -26.80 -11.18
CA SER A 268 26.40 -25.42 -11.67
C SER A 268 25.15 -24.62 -11.31
N LEU A 269 23.96 -25.19 -11.52
CA LEU A 269 22.69 -24.52 -11.26
C LEU A 269 22.47 -24.24 -9.78
N TRP A 270 22.73 -25.22 -8.91
CA TRP A 270 22.56 -25.03 -7.47
C TRP A 270 23.56 -24.03 -6.90
N ILE A 271 24.83 -24.08 -7.32
CA ILE A 271 25.82 -23.08 -6.91
C ILE A 271 25.37 -21.68 -7.35
N ALA A 272 24.89 -21.51 -8.58
CA ALA A 272 24.36 -20.24 -9.05
C ALA A 272 23.19 -19.74 -8.20
N ILE A 273 22.25 -20.62 -7.83
CA ILE A 273 21.13 -20.28 -6.94
C ILE A 273 21.64 -19.85 -5.56
N PHE A 274 22.56 -20.59 -4.93
CA PHE A 274 23.08 -20.24 -3.61
C PHE A 274 23.85 -18.93 -3.61
N VAL A 275 24.68 -18.71 -4.63
CA VAL A 275 25.46 -17.47 -4.78
C VAL A 275 24.53 -16.28 -5.00
N GLU A 276 23.54 -16.40 -5.91
CA GLU A 276 22.59 -15.32 -6.19
C GLU A 276 21.68 -15.03 -4.98
N CYS A 277 21.20 -16.06 -4.28
CA CYS A 277 20.50 -15.89 -3.01
C CYS A 277 21.39 -15.21 -1.97
N GLY A 278 22.66 -15.60 -1.85
CA GLY A 278 23.62 -14.99 -0.93
C GLY A 278 23.84 -13.50 -1.22
N PHE A 279 24.04 -13.14 -2.48
CA PHE A 279 24.16 -11.74 -2.90
C PHE A 279 22.86 -10.96 -2.66
N CYS A 280 21.71 -11.52 -3.03
CA CYS A 280 20.42 -10.88 -2.76
C CYS A 280 20.23 -10.59 -1.27
N VAL A 281 20.58 -11.54 -0.39
CA VAL A 281 20.51 -11.37 1.06
C VAL A 281 21.46 -10.27 1.53
N TYR A 282 22.72 -10.29 1.07
CA TYR A 282 23.72 -9.29 1.42
C TYR A 282 23.29 -7.88 0.97
N ASP A 283 22.76 -7.74 -0.24
CA ASP A 283 22.29 -6.48 -0.80
C ASP A 283 21.08 -5.95 -0.04
N VAL A 284 20.09 -6.80 0.25
CA VAL A 284 18.93 -6.42 1.09
C VAL A 284 19.38 -6.00 2.48
N TYR A 285 20.31 -6.73 3.11
CA TYR A 285 20.87 -6.36 4.40
C TYR A 285 21.57 -4.98 4.35
N LYS A 286 22.38 -4.74 3.31
CA LYS A 286 23.04 -3.45 3.10
C LYS A 286 22.03 -2.31 2.92
N ILE A 287 20.99 -2.51 2.12
CA ILE A 287 19.92 -1.53 1.89
C ILE A 287 19.19 -1.20 3.21
N LEU A 288 18.88 -2.22 4.01
CA LEU A 288 18.23 -2.03 5.32
C LEU A 288 19.13 -1.30 6.31
N ASN A 289 20.43 -1.59 6.33
CA ASN A 289 21.38 -0.86 7.17
C ASN A 289 21.52 0.60 6.74
N SER A 290 21.60 0.90 5.44
CA SER A 290 21.58 2.28 4.94
C SER A 290 20.30 3.00 5.33
N ARG A 291 19.15 2.30 5.37
CA ARG A 291 17.90 2.90 5.85
C ARG A 291 17.94 3.22 7.34
N ASN A 292 18.47 2.32 8.16
CA ASN A 292 18.62 2.52 9.61
C ASN A 292 19.61 3.64 9.93
N ALA A 293 20.66 3.80 9.13
CA ALA A 293 21.60 4.91 9.21
C ALA A 293 20.98 6.26 8.76
N GLY A 294 19.83 6.23 8.08
CA GLY A 294 19.17 7.42 7.55
C GLY A 294 19.70 7.87 6.18
N ASP A 295 20.58 7.10 5.56
CA ASP A 295 21.22 7.42 4.26
C ASP A 295 20.23 7.41 3.10
N ILE A 296 19.16 6.61 3.21
CA ILE A 296 18.14 6.46 2.18
C ILE A 296 16.74 6.62 2.77
N SER A 297 15.83 7.18 1.97
CA SER A 297 14.43 7.32 2.37
C SER A 297 13.76 5.94 2.51
N ARG A 298 12.64 5.88 3.24
CA ARG A 298 11.81 4.65 3.30
C ARG A 298 11.39 4.22 1.90
N HIS A 299 10.98 5.18 1.07
CA HIS A 299 10.56 4.90 -0.30
C HIS A 299 11.65 4.21 -1.11
N ASP A 300 12.87 4.75 -1.06
CA ASP A 300 14.00 4.26 -1.85
C ASP A 300 14.49 2.90 -1.32
N CYS A 301 14.48 2.71 -0.01
CA CYS A 301 14.76 1.42 0.62
C CYS A 301 13.82 0.32 0.08
N MET A 302 12.50 0.58 0.08
CA MET A 302 11.51 -0.38 -0.41
C MET A 302 11.70 -0.67 -1.90
N ALA A 303 11.93 0.37 -2.70
CA ALA A 303 12.15 0.24 -4.14
C ALA A 303 13.40 -0.60 -4.44
N SER A 304 14.51 -0.36 -3.74
CA SER A 304 15.75 -1.11 -3.91
C SER A 304 15.63 -2.57 -3.46
N VAL A 305 14.95 -2.85 -2.34
CA VAL A 305 14.70 -4.23 -1.91
C VAL A 305 13.85 -4.99 -2.93
N ALA A 306 12.75 -4.37 -3.38
CA ALA A 306 11.87 -4.98 -4.38
C ALA A 306 12.60 -5.26 -5.70
N GLN A 307 13.40 -4.31 -6.17
CA GLN A 307 14.21 -4.48 -7.36
C GLN A 307 15.17 -5.66 -7.21
N ARG A 308 15.91 -5.74 -6.10
CA ARG A 308 16.89 -6.81 -5.90
C ARG A 308 16.24 -8.19 -5.80
N LEU A 309 15.09 -8.29 -5.13
CA LEU A 309 14.31 -9.54 -5.06
C LEU A 309 13.84 -9.98 -6.45
N ALA A 310 13.35 -9.03 -7.26
CA ALA A 310 12.96 -9.32 -8.63
C ALA A 310 14.15 -9.81 -9.46
N GLU A 311 15.28 -9.11 -9.39
CA GLU A 311 16.52 -9.51 -10.08
C GLU A 311 16.98 -10.91 -9.67
N ALA A 312 16.93 -11.26 -8.40
CA ALA A 312 17.31 -12.59 -7.93
C ALA A 312 16.38 -13.70 -8.48
N ILE A 313 15.07 -13.48 -8.45
CA ILE A 313 14.08 -14.44 -8.97
C ILE A 313 14.26 -14.64 -10.48
N PHE A 314 14.36 -13.55 -11.23
CA PHE A 314 14.49 -13.61 -12.69
C PHE A 314 15.87 -14.03 -13.16
N GLY A 315 16.93 -13.69 -12.42
CA GLY A 315 18.29 -14.15 -12.67
C GLY A 315 18.39 -15.67 -12.59
N ILE A 316 17.80 -16.26 -11.55
CA ILE A 316 17.76 -17.71 -11.37
C ILE A 316 16.95 -18.40 -12.49
N SER A 317 15.75 -17.88 -12.82
CA SER A 317 14.89 -18.52 -13.84
C SER A 317 15.52 -18.47 -15.23
N THR A 318 16.20 -17.36 -15.57
CA THR A 318 16.85 -17.18 -16.87
C THR A 318 18.12 -18.01 -16.96
N GLY A 319 18.92 -18.07 -15.88
CA GLY A 319 20.08 -18.95 -15.79
C GLY A 319 19.73 -20.42 -15.97
N ALA A 320 18.66 -20.88 -15.31
CA ALA A 320 18.16 -22.25 -15.42
C ALA A 320 17.69 -22.60 -16.84
N ALA A 321 16.96 -21.70 -17.50
CA ALA A 321 16.49 -21.90 -18.87
C ALA A 321 17.66 -21.94 -19.87
N CYS A 322 18.69 -21.10 -19.70
CA CYS A 322 19.86 -21.08 -20.56
C CYS A 322 20.77 -22.30 -20.37
N SER A 323 20.94 -22.81 -19.13
CA SER A 323 21.74 -24.01 -18.86
C SER A 323 21.13 -25.29 -19.47
N MET A 324 19.82 -25.29 -19.76
CA MET A 324 19.16 -26.41 -20.44
C MET A 324 19.39 -26.43 -21.96
N VAL A 325 19.85 -25.34 -22.57
CA VAL A 325 19.94 -25.18 -24.03
C VAL A 325 21.38 -25.15 -24.54
N GLY A 326 22.36 -24.79 -23.71
CA GLY A 326 23.78 -24.76 -24.09
C GLY A 326 24.65 -25.55 -23.13
N GLY A 327 25.42 -26.52 -23.65
CA GLY A 327 26.45 -27.20 -22.86
C GLY A 327 27.49 -26.24 -22.26
N TRP A 328 28.37 -26.76 -21.41
CA TRP A 328 29.26 -26.05 -20.45
C TRP A 328 29.92 -24.72 -20.87
N LEU A 329 30.18 -24.49 -22.17
CA LEU A 329 30.68 -23.19 -22.67
C LEU A 329 29.62 -22.06 -22.69
N GLY A 330 28.33 -22.42 -22.81
CA GLY A 330 27.20 -21.49 -22.71
C GLY A 330 26.89 -21.05 -21.28
N GLU A 331 27.22 -21.88 -20.28
CA GLU A 331 26.98 -21.58 -18.85
C GLU A 331 27.89 -20.45 -18.33
N LEU A 332 29.14 -20.35 -18.81
CA LEU A 332 30.10 -19.36 -18.31
C LEU A 332 29.96 -17.98 -18.98
N LEU A 333 29.64 -17.96 -20.28
CA LEU A 333 29.39 -16.73 -21.05
C LEU A 333 27.96 -16.20 -20.85
N GLY A 334 27.00 -17.08 -20.54
CA GLY A 334 25.63 -16.71 -20.20
C GLY A 334 25.54 -15.90 -18.90
N CYS A 335 26.25 -16.31 -17.83
CA CYS A 335 26.14 -15.64 -16.53
C CYS A 335 26.69 -14.20 -16.53
N THR A 336 27.70 -13.89 -17.35
CA THR A 336 28.28 -12.54 -17.45
C THR A 336 27.53 -11.65 -18.45
N TRP A 337 27.06 -12.19 -19.58
CA TRP A 337 26.29 -11.41 -20.56
C TRP A 337 24.84 -11.17 -20.11
N VAL A 338 24.21 -12.12 -19.40
CA VAL A 338 22.86 -11.99 -18.82
C VAL A 338 22.87 -11.10 -17.57
N GLY A 339 23.97 -10.93 -16.85
CA GLY A 339 24.02 -9.92 -15.78
C GLY A 339 23.80 -8.48 -16.29
N LEU A 340 24.43 -8.13 -17.42
CA LEU A 340 24.37 -6.79 -18.02
C LEU A 340 23.17 -6.60 -18.96
N SER A 341 22.87 -7.58 -19.81
CA SER A 341 21.71 -7.52 -20.72
C SER A 341 20.41 -7.94 -20.03
N GLY A 342 20.48 -8.82 -19.03
CA GLY A 342 19.38 -9.22 -18.17
C GLY A 342 18.98 -8.11 -17.21
N ALA A 343 19.86 -7.26 -16.68
CA ALA A 343 19.42 -6.07 -15.95
C ALA A 343 18.59 -5.11 -16.83
N ALA A 344 18.96 -4.94 -18.11
CA ALA A 344 18.18 -4.15 -19.06
C ALA A 344 16.88 -4.85 -19.51
N GLN A 345 16.90 -6.18 -19.69
CA GLN A 345 15.73 -7.00 -20.01
C GLN A 345 14.79 -7.15 -18.82
N VAL A 346 15.30 -7.20 -17.59
CA VAL A 346 14.59 -7.22 -16.31
C VAL A 346 14.05 -5.83 -16.01
N CYS A 347 14.76 -4.74 -16.27
CA CYS A 347 14.15 -3.41 -16.25
C CYS A 347 13.03 -3.29 -17.28
N LYS A 348 13.22 -3.81 -18.51
CA LYS A 348 12.15 -3.88 -19.52
C LYS A 348 11.03 -4.85 -19.14
N LEU A 349 11.30 -5.94 -18.43
CA LEU A 349 10.34 -6.95 -18.00
C LEU A 349 9.59 -6.48 -16.77
N VAL A 350 10.23 -5.79 -15.83
CA VAL A 350 9.63 -5.10 -14.68
C VAL A 350 8.81 -3.92 -15.16
N ASN A 351 9.27 -3.19 -16.19
CA ASN A 351 8.44 -2.18 -16.85
C ASN A 351 7.28 -2.84 -17.62
N ARG A 352 7.51 -3.96 -18.32
CA ARG A 352 6.43 -4.73 -18.96
C ARG A 352 5.52 -5.45 -17.97
N MET A 353 5.97 -5.78 -16.77
CA MET A 353 5.18 -6.37 -15.70
C MET A 353 4.45 -5.28 -14.95
N LYS A 354 5.02 -4.08 -14.81
CA LYS A 354 4.24 -2.87 -14.50
C LYS A 354 3.17 -2.68 -15.55
N ASP A 355 3.48 -2.84 -16.84
CA ASP A 355 2.52 -2.73 -17.92
C ASP A 355 1.53 -3.90 -17.95
N VAL A 356 1.92 -5.14 -17.60
CA VAL A 356 1.06 -6.33 -17.60
C VAL A 356 0.22 -6.43 -16.34
N ILE A 357 0.74 -6.01 -15.19
CA ILE A 357 -0.03 -5.87 -13.94
C ILE A 357 -0.94 -4.66 -14.07
N SER A 358 -0.47 -3.53 -14.61
CA SER A 358 -1.34 -2.44 -15.04
C SER A 358 -2.35 -2.96 -16.04
N ASN A 359 -1.96 -3.75 -17.05
CA ASN A 359 -2.84 -4.30 -18.09
C ASN A 359 -3.80 -5.39 -17.59
N ALA A 360 -3.45 -6.14 -16.54
CA ALA A 360 -4.27 -7.17 -15.90
C ALA A 360 -5.25 -6.56 -14.90
N VAL A 361 -4.82 -5.53 -14.16
CA VAL A 361 -5.70 -4.58 -13.47
C VAL A 361 -6.60 -3.87 -14.51
N ILE A 362 -6.10 -3.62 -15.72
CA ILE A 362 -6.82 -2.97 -16.81
C ILE A 362 -7.86 -3.88 -17.46
N THR A 363 -7.55 -5.16 -17.70
CA THR A 363 -8.43 -6.11 -18.38
C THR A 363 -9.45 -6.74 -17.44
N GLY A 364 -9.09 -6.94 -16.16
CA GLY A 364 -10.05 -7.32 -15.12
C GLY A 364 -11.17 -6.29 -14.92
N GLY A 365 -10.88 -5.00 -15.15
CA GLY A 365 -11.88 -3.93 -15.11
C GLY A 365 -12.72 -3.77 -16.40
N THR A 366 -12.28 -4.28 -17.55
CA THR A 366 -13.04 -4.16 -18.81
C THR A 366 -14.05 -5.29 -19.04
N TYR A 367 -13.85 -6.47 -18.45
CA TYR A 367 -14.84 -7.56 -18.58
C TYR A 367 -16.16 -7.31 -17.82
N GLY A 368 -16.21 -6.32 -16.91
CA GLY A 368 -17.46 -5.84 -16.32
C GLY A 368 -18.28 -4.90 -17.23
N LEU A 369 -17.70 -4.38 -18.32
CA LEU A 369 -18.35 -3.40 -19.20
C LEU A 369 -18.83 -3.99 -20.55
N LEU A 370 -18.53 -5.25 -20.85
CA LEU A 370 -18.98 -5.93 -22.07
C LEU A 370 -20.15 -6.91 -21.84
N GLY A 371 -20.73 -6.92 -20.64
CA GLY A 371 -21.91 -7.70 -20.26
C GLY A 371 -23.23 -6.90 -20.20
N ALA A 372 -23.29 -5.72 -20.82
CA ALA A 372 -24.51 -4.94 -20.95
C ALA A 372 -24.98 -4.97 -22.42
N GLY A 373 -25.72 -6.02 -22.75
CA GLY A 373 -26.55 -6.15 -23.95
C GLY A 373 -27.95 -6.56 -23.53
#